data_AF-A0A1T4S8P0-F1
#
_entry.id   AF-A0A1T4S8P0-F1
#
_cell.length_a   1.000
_cell.length_b   1.000
_cell.length_c   1.000
_cell.angle_alpha   90.00
_cell.angle_beta   90.00
_cell.angle_gamma   90.00
#
_symmetry.space_group_name_H-M   'P 1'
#
loop_
_entity.id
_entity.type
_entity.pdbx_description
1 polymer ?
#
loop_
_entity_poly.entity_id
_entity_poly.type
_entity_poly.pdbx_seq_one_letter_code
_entity_poly.pdbx_strand_id
1 'polypeptide(L)' 'MSRFSFKAPIAILLIGMVAGASIAIAAQPHMVNALNSLQAARAELERATANKGGHRDRAISLVDQAIKETREGMAFAD' A
#
# COMPACT_ATOMS: atom_id res chain seq x y z
N MET A 1 -64.21 32.48 -5.17
CA MET A 1 -63.06 32.42 -6.11
C MET A 1 -61.84 32.04 -5.29
N SER A 2 -61.35 30.81 -5.44
CA SER A 2 -60.10 30.28 -4.85
C SER A 2 -58.95 31.30 -4.99
N ARG A 3 -57.93 31.33 -4.13
CA ARG A 3 -57.04 30.22 -3.80
C ARG A 3 -56.17 30.56 -2.58
N PHE A 4 -56.24 29.73 -1.54
CA PHE A 4 -55.16 29.59 -0.56
C PHE A 4 -53.93 29.01 -1.28
N SER A 5 -52.76 29.62 -1.10
CA SER A 5 -51.49 29.10 -1.62
C SER A 5 -50.50 28.97 -0.48
N PHE A 6 -50.43 27.76 0.07
CA PHE A 6 -49.42 27.32 1.03
C PHE A 6 -48.11 27.11 0.26
N LYS A 7 -47.08 27.90 0.56
CA LYS A 7 -45.73 27.73 0.01
C LYS A 7 -44.74 27.69 1.16
N ALA A 8 -44.43 26.49 1.62
CA ALA A 8 -43.21 26.21 2.36
C ALA A 8 -42.33 25.32 1.47
N PRO A 9 -41.11 25.74 1.12
CA PRO A 9 -40.09 24.80 0.72
C PRO A 9 -39.13 24.59 1.89
N ILE A 10 -39.29 23.45 2.56
CA ILE A 10 -38.23 22.84 3.36
C ILE A 10 -37.17 22.37 2.35
N ALA A 11 -36.01 23.02 2.33
CA ALA A 11 -34.88 22.60 1.48
C ALA A 11 -33.64 22.33 2.34
N ILE A 12 -33.60 21.07 2.78
CA ILE A 12 -32.48 20.14 2.98
C ILE A 12 -31.05 20.72 3.07
N LEU A 13 -30.44 20.40 4.22
CA LEU A 13 -29.03 20.33 4.61
C LEU A 13 -28.05 19.87 3.50
N LEU A 14 -26.92 20.56 3.36
CA LEU A 14 -25.66 19.95 2.90
C LEU A 14 -24.60 20.18 3.98
N ILE A 15 -24.39 19.16 4.81
CA ILE A 15 -23.24 19.08 5.71
C ILE A 15 -21.99 19.04 4.83
N GLY A 16 -21.12 20.04 4.99
CA GLY A 16 -19.82 20.08 4.33
C GLY A 16 -19.03 18.82 4.66
N MET A 17 -18.77 18.01 3.63
CA MET A 17 -17.95 16.82 3.71
C MET A 17 -16.49 17.24 3.90
N VAL A 18 -16.08 17.46 5.15
CA VAL A 18 -14.65 17.54 5.50
C VAL A 18 -14.17 16.11 5.69
N ALA A 19 -13.86 15.43 4.58
CA ALA A 19 -12.99 14.26 4.61
C ALA A 19 -11.54 14.77 4.54
N GLY A 20 -11.04 15.22 5.68
CA GLY A 20 -9.62 15.48 5.86
C GLY A 20 -8.85 14.16 5.96
N ALA A 21 -7.70 14.12 5.29
CA ALA A 21 -6.55 13.27 5.57
C ALA A 21 -6.77 11.74 5.53
N SER A 22 -6.67 11.17 4.34
CA SER A 22 -5.85 9.97 4.15
C SER A 22 -4.84 10.27 3.06
N ILE A 23 -3.65 10.58 3.55
CA ILE A 23 -2.36 10.72 2.86
C ILE A 23 -2.32 9.71 1.71
N ALA A 24 -1.95 10.20 0.53
CA ALA A 24 -1.71 9.40 -0.64
C ALA A 24 -0.64 8.33 -0.35
N ILE A 25 -1.05 7.17 0.17
CA ILE A 25 -0.43 5.90 -0.18
C ILE A 25 -0.90 5.67 -1.61
N ALA A 26 -0.25 6.32 -2.57
CA ALA A 26 -0.65 6.24 -3.97
C ALA A 26 -0.31 4.84 -4.51
N ALA A 27 -1.28 3.93 -4.45
CA ALA A 27 -1.52 2.91 -5.47
C ALA A 27 -0.37 1.97 -5.90
N GLN A 28 0.59 1.61 -5.05
CA GLN A 28 1.58 0.56 -5.37
C GLN A 28 1.44 -0.74 -4.54
N PRO A 29 0.29 -1.44 -4.60
CA PRO A 29 0.11 -2.70 -3.86
C PRO A 29 1.12 -3.77 -4.32
N HIS A 30 1.56 -3.74 -5.57
CA HIS A 30 2.51 -4.72 -6.09
C HIS A 30 3.92 -4.59 -5.48
N MET A 31 4.42 -3.38 -5.26
CA MET A 31 5.74 -3.19 -4.63
C MET A 31 5.74 -3.60 -3.16
N VAL A 32 4.66 -3.30 -2.43
CA VAL A 32 4.46 -3.78 -1.06
C VAL A 32 4.41 -5.31 -1.02
N ASN A 33 3.63 -5.93 -1.92
CA ASN A 33 3.54 -7.39 -2.01
C ASN A 33 4.88 -8.03 -2.40
N ALA A 34 5.64 -7.41 -3.30
CA ALA A 34 6.98 -7.85 -3.66
C ALA A 34 7.93 -7.78 -2.45
N LEU A 35 7.94 -6.68 -1.70
CA LEU A 35 8.74 -6.51 -0.50
C LEU A 35 8.43 -7.61 0.54
N ASN A 36 7.14 -7.87 0.80
CA ASN A 36 6.71 -8.92 1.72
C ASN A 36 7.18 -10.32 1.24
N SER A 37 7.06 -10.59 -0.06
CA SER A 37 7.49 -11.87 -0.65
C SER A 37 9.00 -12.07 -0.55
N LEU A 38 9.78 -11.01 -0.77
CA LEU A 38 11.24 -11.04 -0.64
C LEU A 38 11.67 -11.26 0.82
N GLN A 39 11.01 -10.62 1.79
CA GLN A 39 11.27 -10.84 3.22
C GLN A 39 10.97 -12.28 3.65
N ALA A 40 9.86 -12.85 3.16
CA ALA A 40 9.53 -14.25 3.40
C ALA A 40 10.59 -15.19 2.78
N ALA A 41 10.98 -14.95 1.53
CA ALA A 41 12.03 -15.72 0.87
C ALA A 41 13.36 -15.68 1.63
N ARG A 42 13.75 -14.50 2.13
CA ARG A 42 14.95 -14.33 2.96
C ARG A 42 14.90 -15.18 4.23
N ALA A 43 13.78 -15.16 4.95
CA ALA A 43 13.60 -15.95 6.17
C ALA A 43 13.70 -17.47 5.89
N GLU A 44 13.14 -17.94 4.78
CA GLU A 44 13.25 -19.34 4.38
C GLU A 44 14.69 -19.74 3.99
N LEU A 45 15.43 -18.83 3.34
CA LEU A 45 16.85 -19.05 3.03
C LEU A 45 17.71 -19.10 4.30
N GLU A 46 17.43 -18.27 5.31
CA GLU A 46 18.15 -18.31 6.60
C GLU A 46 17.93 -19.63 7.33
N ARG A 47 16.72 -20.21 7.25
CA ARG A 47 16.36 -21.50 7.84
C ARG A 47 16.93 -22.72 7.10
N ALA A 48 17.38 -22.54 5.86
CA ALA A 48 17.93 -23.64 5.07
C ALA A 48 19.24 -24.17 5.68
N THR A 49 19.26 -25.48 6.00
CA THR A 49 20.31 -26.13 6.80
C THR A 49 21.64 -26.32 6.08
N ALA A 50 21.66 -26.39 4.75
CA ALA A 50 22.88 -26.55 3.97
C ALA A 50 23.15 -25.32 3.10
N ASN A 51 24.41 -24.85 3.07
CA ASN A 51 24.83 -23.79 2.14
C ASN A 51 24.83 -24.25 0.66
N LYS A 52 24.47 -25.52 0.37
CA LYS A 52 24.33 -26.13 -0.96
C LYS A 52 25.42 -25.65 -1.95
N GLY A 53 26.70 -25.65 -1.56
CA GLY A 53 27.80 -25.14 -2.41
C GLY A 53 27.89 -23.60 -2.49
N GLY A 54 27.60 -22.89 -1.40
CA GLY A 54 27.60 -21.41 -1.36
C GLY A 54 26.38 -20.76 -2.00
N HIS A 55 25.39 -21.56 -2.45
CA HIS A 55 24.22 -21.05 -3.14
C HIS A 55 23.24 -20.35 -2.19
N ARG A 56 23.15 -20.80 -0.93
CA ARG A 56 22.25 -20.19 0.06
C ARG A 56 22.69 -18.76 0.37
N ASP A 57 23.97 -18.57 0.68
CA ASP A 57 24.49 -17.24 1.03
C ASP A 57 24.43 -16.28 -0.16
N ARG A 58 24.72 -16.78 -1.37
CA ARG A 58 24.53 -16.01 -2.62
C ARG A 58 23.07 -15.61 -2.83
N ALA A 59 22.13 -16.53 -2.58
CA ALA A 59 20.71 -16.22 -2.71
C ALA A 59 20.26 -15.17 -1.68
N ILE A 60 20.72 -15.25 -0.43
CA ILE A 60 20.45 -14.23 0.60
C ILE A 60 20.95 -12.86 0.13
N SER A 61 22.20 -12.79 -0.35
CA SER A 61 22.77 -11.54 -0.86
C SER A 61 21.96 -10.92 -2.00
N LEU A 62 21.47 -11.74 -2.94
CA LEU A 62 20.63 -11.27 -4.04
C LEU A 62 19.25 -10.79 -3.54
N VAL A 63 18.65 -11.50 -2.58
CA VAL A 63 17.37 -11.10 -1.99
C VAL A 63 17.51 -9.81 -1.20
N ASP A 64 18.61 -9.61 -0.46
CA ASP A 64 18.88 -8.36 0.26
C ASP A 64 19.00 -7.16 -0.69
N GLN A 65 19.68 -7.34 -1.82
CA GLN A 65 19.75 -6.32 -2.88
C GLN A 65 18.36 -6.00 -3.45
N ALA A 66 17.56 -7.02 -3.76
CA ALA A 66 16.20 -6.81 -4.27
C ALA A 66 15.30 -6.08 -3.26
N ILE A 67 15.42 -6.39 -1.96
CA ILE A 67 14.70 -5.69 -0.88
C ILE A 67 15.07 -4.20 -0.85
N LYS A 68 16.36 -3.87 -0.97
CA LYS A 68 16.84 -2.49 -1.00
C LYS A 68 16.22 -1.73 -2.17
N GLU A 69 16.37 -2.24 -3.39
CA GLU A 69 15.85 -1.58 -4.60
C GLU A 69 14.32 -1.45 -4.56
N THR A 70 13.60 -2.43 -3.99
CA THR A 70 12.14 -2.35 -3.83
C THR A 70 11.75 -1.21 -2.89
N ARG A 71 12.45 -1.07 -1.76
CA ARG A 71 12.21 0.05 -0.81
C ARG A 71 12.55 1.40 -1.43
N GLU A 72 13.63 1.48 -2.19
CA GLU A 72 14.02 2.71 -2.90
C GLU A 72 13.01 3.08 -3.99
N GLY A 73 12.52 2.09 -4.75
CA GLY A 73 11.47 2.29 -5.74
C GLY A 73 10.14 2.75 -5.14
N MET A 74 9.78 2.24 -3.96
CA MET A 74 8.63 2.75 -3.20
C MET A 74 8.84 4.21 -2.77
N ALA A 75 10.01 4.53 -2.22
CA ALA A 75 10.32 5.88 -1.73
C ALA A 75 10.46 6.95 -2.84
N PHE A 76 10.78 6.55 -4.07
CA PHE A 76 10.81 7.47 -5.23
C PHE A 76 9.42 7.74 -5.80
N ALA A 77 8.46 6.83 -5.58
CA ALA A 77 7.10 6.92 -6.11
C ALA A 77 6.11 7.65 -5.18
N ASP A 78 6.50 7.90 -3.93
CA ASP A 78 5.77 8.68 -2.91
C ASP A 78 6.23 10.16 -2.92
#